data_AF-A0A9D1VXU9-F1
#
_entry.id   AF-A0A9D1VXU9-F1
#
_cell.length_a   1.000
_cell.length_b   1.000
_cell.length_c   1.000
_cell.angle_alpha   90.00
_cell.angle_beta   90.00
_cell.angle_gamma   90.00
#
_symmetry.space_group_name_H-M   'P 1'
#
loop_
_entity.id
_entity.type
_entity.pdbx_description
1 polymer ?
#
loop_
_entity_poly.entity_id
_entity_poly.type
_entity_poly.pdbx_seq_one_letter_code
_entity_poly.pdbx_strand_id
1 'polypeptide(L)'
;MAEPYLKEIDFAFFAVNFGYSKADYEALTQREKAFIYKAWENKNVSDTTFIYNAVFTATYNVNRKKNKRALKLWRKALVRKADKEVIHDNLKIILEVEEKEGKSWITQIYRENGLPAPRKEGGG
;
A
#
# COMPACT_ATOMS: atom_id res chain seq x y z
N MET A 1 31.63 -17.64 6.97
CA MET A 1 31.20 -19.04 6.86
C MET A 1 31.11 -19.38 5.38
N ALA A 2 31.88 -20.39 4.97
CA ALA A 2 31.86 -21.20 3.75
C ALA A 2 31.16 -20.67 2.48
N GLU A 3 31.94 -20.10 1.56
CA GLU A 3 31.58 -19.94 0.13
C GLU A 3 31.04 -21.22 -0.56
N PRO A 4 31.47 -22.46 -0.24
CA PRO A 4 30.98 -23.64 -0.97
C PRO A 4 29.52 -24.04 -0.69
N TYR A 5 28.81 -23.41 0.25
CA TYR A 5 27.43 -23.81 0.60
C TYR A 5 26.39 -22.70 0.45
N LEU A 6 26.76 -21.57 -0.15
CA LEU A 6 25.86 -20.41 -0.26
C LEU A 6 24.59 -20.75 -1.07
N LYS A 7 24.73 -21.56 -2.14
CA LYS A 7 23.60 -21.95 -3.00
C LYS A 7 22.63 -22.89 -2.26
N GLU A 8 23.16 -23.79 -1.44
CA GLU A 8 22.41 -24.75 -0.65
C GLU A 8 21.63 -24.07 0.47
N ILE A 9 22.27 -23.10 1.16
CA ILE A 9 21.62 -22.27 2.18
C ILE A 9 20.51 -21.43 1.54
N ASP A 10 20.80 -20.81 0.39
CA ASP A 10 19.83 -20.01 -0.37
C ASP A 10 18.63 -20.88 -0.78
N PHE A 11 18.86 -22.04 -1.40
CA PHE A 11 17.79 -22.98 -1.74
C PHE A 11 16.98 -23.42 -0.52
N ALA A 12 17.61 -23.73 0.61
CA ALA A 12 16.93 -24.15 1.83
C ALA A 12 15.96 -23.08 2.33
N PHE A 13 16.32 -21.79 2.23
CA PHE A 13 15.41 -20.69 2.53
C PHE A 13 14.14 -20.75 1.67
N PHE A 14 14.28 -20.91 0.35
CA PHE A 14 13.12 -20.96 -0.56
C PHE A 14 12.26 -22.21 -0.36
N ALA A 15 12.89 -23.37 -0.16
CA ALA A 15 12.17 -24.63 0.08
C ALA A 15 11.36 -24.57 1.37
N VAL A 16 11.94 -24.08 2.47
CA VAL A 16 11.28 -24.04 3.79
C VAL A 16 10.19 -22.97 3.84
N ASN A 17 10.44 -21.77 3.31
CA ASN A 17 9.49 -20.66 3.44
C ASN A 17 8.40 -20.65 2.37
N PHE A 18 8.66 -21.22 1.19
CA PHE A 18 7.74 -21.13 0.04
C PHE A 18 7.43 -22.48 -0.60
N GLY A 19 8.02 -23.59 -0.15
CA GLY A 19 7.75 -24.92 -0.71
C GLY A 19 8.34 -25.16 -2.09
N TYR A 20 9.36 -24.39 -2.49
CA TYR A 20 9.97 -24.50 -3.81
C TYR A 20 10.71 -25.83 -3.98
N SER A 21 10.53 -26.47 -5.13
CA SER A 21 11.41 -27.55 -5.55
C SER A 21 12.77 -27.00 -5.99
N LYS A 22 13.77 -27.88 -6.13
CA LYS A 22 15.09 -27.46 -6.64
C LYS A 22 15.00 -26.85 -8.03
N ALA A 23 14.12 -27.38 -8.89
CA ALA A 23 13.92 -26.86 -10.24
C ALA A 23 13.32 -25.44 -10.23
N ASP A 24 12.33 -25.18 -9.37
CA ASP A 24 11.72 -23.84 -9.24
C ASP A 24 12.75 -22.80 -8.81
N TYR A 25 13.61 -23.16 -7.84
CA TYR A 25 14.68 -22.30 -7.37
C TYR A 25 15.74 -21.99 -8.43
N GLU A 26 16.11 -22.99 -9.23
CA GLU A 26 17.10 -22.83 -10.30
C GLU A 26 16.54 -22.09 -11.52
N ALA A 27 15.22 -22.10 -11.72
CA ALA A 27 14.55 -21.31 -12.76
C ALA A 27 14.53 -19.81 -12.46
N LEU A 28 14.66 -19.40 -11.18
CA LEU A 28 14.66 -17.99 -10.80
C LEU A 28 15.96 -17.28 -11.17
N THR A 29 15.80 -16.09 -11.76
CA THR A 29 16.90 -15.14 -11.92
C THR A 29 17.32 -14.53 -10.58
N GLN A 30 18.54 -14.02 -10.49
CA GLN A 30 19.03 -13.37 -9.27
C GLN A 30 18.17 -12.15 -8.85
N ARG A 31 17.60 -11.46 -9.83
CA ARG A 31 16.72 -10.31 -9.60
C ARG A 31 15.40 -10.74 -8.96
N GLU A 32 14.81 -11.84 -9.42
CA GLU A 32 13.57 -12.38 -8.86
C GLU A 32 13.79 -12.89 -7.43
N LYS A 33 14.92 -13.58 -7.19
CA LYS A 33 15.32 -13.98 -5.84
C LYS A 33 15.40 -12.77 -4.90
N ALA A 34 16.05 -11.68 -5.34
CA ALA A 34 16.15 -10.46 -4.55
C ALA A 34 14.78 -9.82 -4.23
N PHE A 35 13.84 -9.84 -5.17
CA PHE A 35 12.48 -9.36 -4.92
C PHE A 35 11.73 -10.23 -3.91
N ILE A 36 11.86 -11.56 -4.01
CA ILE A 36 11.25 -12.50 -3.06
C ILE A 36 11.84 -12.28 -1.66
N TYR A 37 13.16 -12.12 -1.55
CA TYR A 37 13.81 -11.78 -0.28
C TYR A 37 13.25 -10.50 0.31
N LYS A 38 13.13 -9.44 -0.49
CA LYS A 38 12.60 -8.17 -0.02
C LYS A 38 11.14 -8.26 0.40
N ALA A 39 10.33 -9.00 -0.35
CA ALA A 39 8.92 -9.22 -0.01
C ALA A 39 8.78 -9.99 1.30
N TRP A 40 9.61 -11.02 1.52
CA TRP A 40 9.63 -11.80 2.76
C TRP A 40 10.08 -10.95 3.95
N GLU A 41 11.13 -10.15 3.80
CA GLU A 41 11.58 -9.22 4.85
C GLU A 41 10.46 -8.24 5.23
N ASN A 42 9.85 -7.59 4.22
CA ASN A 42 8.74 -6.66 4.44
C ASN A 42 7.56 -7.33 5.15
N LYS A 43 7.22 -8.58 4.77
CA LYS A 43 6.18 -9.37 5.43
C LYS A 43 6.53 -9.61 6.90
N ASN A 44 7.75 -10.07 7.21
CA ASN A 44 8.16 -10.34 8.59
C ASN A 44 8.12 -9.07 9.46
N VAL A 45 8.62 -7.95 8.93
CA VAL A 45 8.53 -6.65 9.62
C VAL A 45 7.08 -6.24 9.84
N SER A 46 6.22 -6.44 8.85
CA SER A 46 4.79 -6.14 8.95
C SER A 46 4.09 -7.02 9.99
N ASP A 47 4.31 -8.32 9.96
CA ASP A 47 3.71 -9.31 10.86
C ASP A 47 4.13 -9.05 12.32
N THR A 48 5.43 -8.84 12.56
CA THR A 48 5.95 -8.54 13.90
C THR A 48 5.42 -7.20 14.45
N THR A 49 5.37 -6.17 13.60
CA THR A 49 4.78 -4.87 13.94
C THR A 49 3.28 -5.00 14.22
N PHE A 50 2.58 -5.84 13.46
CA PHE A 50 1.16 -6.09 13.65
C PHE A 50 0.90 -6.78 15.00
N ILE A 51 1.68 -7.81 15.34
CA ILE A 51 1.59 -8.50 16.63
C ILE A 51 1.86 -7.52 17.78
N TYR A 52 2.92 -6.70 17.67
CA TYR A 52 3.22 -5.68 18.66
C TYR A 52 2.03 -4.73 18.87
N ASN A 53 1.46 -4.21 17.78
CA ASN A 53 0.31 -3.31 17.84
C ASN A 53 -0.94 -4.00 18.42
N ALA A 54 -1.15 -5.28 18.11
CA ALA A 54 -2.26 -6.07 18.65
C ALA A 54 -2.16 -6.21 20.17
N VAL A 55 -0.99 -6.62 20.66
CA VAL A 55 -0.71 -6.75 22.10
C VAL A 55 -0.84 -5.40 22.80
N PHE A 56 -0.19 -4.36 22.26
CA PHE A 56 -0.26 -3.02 22.81
C PHE A 56 -1.71 -2.51 22.92
N THR A 57 -2.48 -2.67 21.84
CA THR A 57 -3.89 -2.26 21.79
C THR A 57 -4.75 -3.02 22.79
N ALA A 58 -4.54 -4.34 22.92
CA ALA A 58 -5.25 -5.17 23.87
C ALA A 58 -4.95 -4.77 25.32
N THR A 59 -3.67 -4.65 25.67
CA THR A 59 -3.22 -4.22 27.02
C THR A 59 -3.79 -2.85 27.38
N TYR A 60 -3.81 -1.91 26.43
CA TYR A 60 -4.40 -0.60 26.66
C TYR A 60 -5.92 -0.66 26.85
N ASN A 61 -6.62 -1.47 26.05
CA ASN A 61 -8.07 -1.61 26.13
C ASN A 61 -8.52 -2.27 27.44
N VAL A 62 -7.78 -3.25 27.95
CA VAL A 62 -8.03 -3.88 29.26
C VAL A 62 -7.92 -2.86 30.39
N ASN A 63 -6.92 -1.98 30.35
CA ASN A 63 -6.66 -0.97 31.38
C ASN A 63 -7.44 0.35 31.17
N ARG A 64 -8.38 0.38 30.22
CA ARG A 64 -9.07 1.61 29.83
C ARG A 64 -10.18 1.96 30.83
N LYS A 65 -10.40 3.26 31.07
CA LYS A 65 -11.52 3.73 31.90
C LYS A 65 -12.87 3.24 31.37
N LYS A 66 -13.77 2.86 32.28
CA LYS A 66 -15.17 2.50 31.97
C LYS A 66 -15.84 3.59 31.10
N ASN A 67 -16.72 3.17 30.19
CA ASN A 67 -17.46 4.02 29.26
C ASN A 67 -16.63 4.71 28.15
N LYS A 68 -15.35 4.38 27.96
CA LYS A 68 -14.57 4.81 26.80
C LYS A 68 -14.58 3.74 25.70
N ARG A 69 -14.77 4.16 24.44
CA ARG A 69 -14.68 3.25 23.28
C ARG A 69 -13.30 2.62 23.19
N ALA A 70 -13.25 1.32 22.89
CA ALA A 70 -12.01 0.59 22.66
C ALA A 70 -11.22 1.16 21.48
N LEU A 71 -9.89 1.17 21.61
CA LEU A 71 -8.99 1.40 20.50
C LEU A 71 -9.14 0.29 19.48
N LYS A 72 -9.14 0.66 18.20
CA LYS A 72 -9.18 -0.30 17.09
C LYS A 72 -7.76 -0.65 16.68
N LEU A 73 -7.51 -1.93 16.46
CA LEU A 73 -6.26 -2.43 15.91
C LEU A 73 -6.08 -1.91 14.48
N TRP A 74 -7.09 -2.13 13.65
CA TRP A 74 -7.12 -1.60 12.28
C TRP A 74 -7.65 -0.17 12.29
N ARG A 75 -6.78 0.77 11.92
CA ARG A 75 -7.18 2.15 11.65
C ARG A 75 -7.55 2.24 10.18
N LYS A 76 -8.68 2.87 9.87
CA LYS A 76 -8.95 3.27 8.49
C LYS A 76 -7.79 4.15 8.04
N ALA A 77 -7.24 3.89 6.86
CA ALA A 77 -6.31 4.81 6.24
C ALA A 77 -7.02 6.18 6.21
N LEU A 78 -6.58 7.09 7.06
CA LEU A 78 -6.97 8.47 6.91
C LEU A 78 -6.41 8.85 5.55
N VAL A 79 -7.27 9.30 4.64
CA VAL A 79 -6.81 10.01 3.45
C VAL A 79 -5.80 11.01 3.98
N ARG A 80 -4.51 10.85 3.65
CA ARG A 80 -3.49 11.84 4.01
C ARG A 80 -4.11 13.15 3.55
N LYS A 81 -4.28 14.11 4.47
CA LYS A 81 -4.69 15.46 4.06
C LYS A 81 -3.74 15.82 2.94
N ALA A 82 -4.25 15.92 1.72
CA ALA A 82 -3.41 16.19 0.57
C ALA A 82 -2.64 17.47 0.87
N ASP A 83 -1.39 17.50 0.42
CA ASP A 83 -0.50 18.61 0.69
C ASP A 83 -1.18 19.89 0.18
N LYS A 84 -1.42 20.84 1.08
CA LYS A 84 -2.24 22.01 0.77
C LYS A 84 -1.63 22.84 -0.36
N GLU A 85 -0.30 22.86 -0.44
CA GLU A 85 0.44 23.54 -1.50
C GLU A 85 0.19 22.85 -2.84
N VAL A 86 0.31 21.52 -2.89
CA VAL A 86 0.03 20.72 -4.09
C VAL A 86 -1.42 20.86 -4.55
N ILE A 87 -2.39 20.88 -3.61
CA ILE A 87 -3.80 21.12 -3.97
C ILE A 87 -3.98 22.52 -4.56
N HIS A 88 -3.35 23.54 -3.97
CA HIS A 88 -3.49 24.92 -4.42
C HIS A 88 -2.91 25.10 -5.83
N ASP A 89 -1.73 24.55 -6.09
CA ASP A 89 -1.09 24.59 -7.40
C ASP A 89 -1.90 23.83 -8.45
N ASN A 90 -2.39 22.63 -8.10
CA ASN A 90 -3.27 21.86 -8.99
C ASN A 90 -4.57 22.61 -9.30
N LEU A 91 -5.18 23.26 -8.30
CA LEU A 91 -6.38 24.08 -8.51
C LEU A 91 -6.11 25.26 -9.45
N LYS A 92 -4.97 25.93 -9.29
CA LYS A 92 -4.57 27.04 -10.17
C LYS A 92 -4.41 26.58 -11.61
N ILE A 93 -3.73 25.46 -11.84
CA ILE A 93 -3.56 24.86 -13.16
C ILE A 93 -4.92 24.46 -13.76
N ILE A 94 -5.80 23.84 -12.97
CA ILE A 94 -7.15 23.47 -13.42
C ILE A 94 -7.93 24.70 -13.87
N LEU A 95 -7.92 25.78 -13.09
CA LEU A 95 -8.62 27.02 -13.43
C LEU A 95 -8.08 27.65 -14.71
N GLU A 96 -6.76 27.67 -14.90
CA GLU A 96 -6.12 28.18 -16.11
C GLU A 96 -6.47 27.35 -17.36
N VAL A 97 -6.50 26.01 -17.23
CA VAL A 97 -6.92 25.10 -18.31
C VAL A 97 -8.40 25.28 -18.62
N GLU A 98 -9.26 25.42 -17.60
CA GLU A 98 -10.68 25.69 -17.81
C GLU A 98 -10.94 27.03 -18.51
N GLU A 99 -10.15 28.06 -18.21
CA GLU A 99 -10.24 29.37 -18.87
C GLU A 99 -9.83 29.30 -20.35
N LYS A 100 -8.77 28.55 -20.65
CA LYS A 100 -8.22 28.44 -22.01
C LYS A 100 -8.95 27.44 -22.90
N GLU A 101 -9.34 26.29 -22.36
CA GLU A 101 -9.79 25.13 -23.14
C GLU A 101 -11.25 24.72 -22.81
N GLY A 102 -11.86 25.35 -21.79
CA GLY A 102 -13.19 25.02 -21.33
C GLY A 102 -13.25 23.71 -20.52
N LYS A 103 -14.46 23.25 -20.18
CA LYS A 103 -14.68 22.09 -19.30
C LYS A 103 -14.87 20.75 -20.05
N SER A 104 -14.58 20.71 -21.35
CA SER A 104 -14.85 19.54 -22.20
C SER A 104 -13.96 18.35 -21.84
N TRP A 105 -12.71 18.61 -21.43
CA TRP A 105 -11.73 17.60 -21.01
C TRP A 105 -12.22 16.75 -19.82
N ILE A 106 -12.98 17.35 -18.89
CA ILE A 106 -13.58 16.62 -17.76
C ILE A 106 -14.51 15.53 -18.29
N THR A 107 -15.35 15.85 -19.27
CA THR A 107 -16.30 14.88 -19.84
C THR A 107 -15.56 13.76 -20.58
N GLN A 108 -14.45 14.08 -21.24
CA GLN A 108 -13.61 13.12 -21.94
C GLN A 108 -12.94 12.13 -20.97
N ILE A 109 -12.37 12.60 -19.86
CA ILE A 109 -11.76 11.73 -18.84
C ILE A 109 -12.77 10.73 -18.28
N TYR A 110 -13.99 11.17 -17.96
CA TYR A 110 -15.01 10.26 -17.44
C TYR A 110 -15.42 9.22 -18.48
N ARG A 111 -15.56 9.62 -19.75
CA ARG A 111 -15.87 8.71 -20.86
C ARG A 111 -14.78 7.65 -21.06
N GLU A 112 -13.52 8.05 -21.08
CA GLU A 112 -12.38 7.15 -21.28
C GLU A 112 -12.19 6.18 -20.11
N ASN A 113 -12.54 6.60 -18.89
CA ASN A 113 -12.51 5.74 -17.69
C ASN A 113 -13.77 4.90 -17.50
N GLY A 114 -14.73 4.92 -18.45
CA GLY A 114 -15.98 4.17 -18.35
C GLY A 114 -16.89 4.61 -17.18
N LEU A 115 -16.70 5.84 -16.68
CA LEU A 115 -17.45 6.40 -15.57
C LEU A 115 -18.58 7.30 -16.10
N PRO A 116 -19.76 7.31 -15.44
CA PRO A 116 -20.83 8.24 -15.81
C PRO A 116 -20.35 9.68 -15.54
N ALA A 117 -20.49 10.55 -16.54
CA ALA A 117 -20.14 11.96 -16.38
C ALA A 117 -20.92 12.58 -15.21
N PRO A 118 -20.29 13.47 -14.41
CA PRO A 118 -20.95 14.09 -13.27
C PRO A 118 -22.16 14.90 -13.76
N ARG A 119 -23.35 14.57 -13.24
CA ARG A 119 -24.55 15.37 -13.51
C ARG A 119 -24.33 16.75 -12.88
N LYS A 120 -24.54 17.82 -13.64
CA LYS A 120 -24.68 19.16 -13.05
C LYS A 120 -25.91 19.12 -12.15
N GLU A 121 -25.73 19.08 -10.83
CA GLU A 121 -26.80 19.53 -9.94
C GLU A 121 -27.06 21.00 -10.30
N GLY A 122 -28.30 21.29 -10.69
CA GLY A 122 -28.70 22.58 -11.22
C GLY A 122 -28.36 23.70 -10.25
N GLY A 123 -27.77 24.76 -10.80
CA GLY A 123 -27.66 26.03 -10.09
C GLY A 123 -29.05 26.59 -9.81
N GLY A 124 -29.29 26.89 -8.54
CA GLY A 124 -30.20 27.93 -8.08
C GLY A 124 -29.38 29.09 -7.54
#